data_AF-A0A8J2P3F3-F1
#
_entry.id   AF-A0A8J2P3F3-F1
#
_cell.length_a   1.000
_cell.length_b   1.000
_cell.length_c   1.000
_cell.angle_alpha   90.00
_cell.angle_beta   90.00
_cell.angle_gamma   90.00
#
_symmetry.space_group_name_H-M   'P 1'
#
loop_
_entity.id
_entity.type
_entity.pdbx_description
1 polymer ?
#
loop_
_entity_poly.entity_id
_entity_poly.type
_entity_poly.pdbx_seq_one_letter_code
_entity_poly.pdbx_strand_id
1 'polypeptide(L)'
;PGLAFGGVGDSGMGRYHGKASFDTFCHRRTILEIGQNLFNEKVYDIRYPPYTDGKQQFLSMIAGNFETFYVPFGGRVTHVLAVLLGVAVTYLTLSAFSDCA
;
A
#
# COMPACT_ATOMS: atom_id res chain seq x y z
N PRO A 1 39.43 -3.15 -12.09
CA PRO A 1 38.78 -1.86 -12.49
C PRO A 1 37.31 -1.84 -12.04
N GLY A 2 37.02 -1.27 -10.86
CA GLY A 2 35.66 -1.29 -10.29
C GLY A 2 35.28 -0.11 -9.39
N LEU A 3 36.22 0.81 -9.13
CA LEU A 3 35.97 2.00 -8.31
C LEU A 3 35.73 3.20 -9.23
N ALA A 4 34.71 3.99 -8.91
CA ALA A 4 34.42 5.24 -9.63
C ALA A 4 35.29 6.38 -9.09
N PHE A 5 35.96 7.11 -9.98
CA PHE A 5 36.82 8.25 -9.65
C PHE A 5 36.08 9.57 -9.91
N GLY A 6 36.13 10.50 -8.95
CA GLY A 6 35.44 11.78 -9.02
C GLY A 6 35.70 12.63 -7.77
N GLY A 7 35.46 13.95 -7.88
CA GLY A 7 35.61 14.92 -6.79
C GLY A 7 34.28 15.34 -6.17
N VAL A 8 34.35 16.15 -5.12
CA VAL A 8 33.20 16.81 -4.46
C VAL A 8 33.59 18.25 -4.12
N GLY A 9 32.65 19.20 -4.25
CA GLY A 9 32.88 20.62 -3.91
C GLY A 9 33.82 21.32 -4.90
N ASP A 10 34.84 22.00 -4.40
CA ASP A 10 35.83 22.72 -5.23
C ASP A 10 36.62 21.78 -6.15
N SER A 11 36.70 20.49 -5.79
CA SER A 11 37.37 19.46 -6.59
C SER A 11 36.49 18.91 -7.74
N GLY A 12 35.26 19.39 -7.90
CA GLY A 12 34.34 19.01 -8.99
C GLY A 12 33.13 18.17 -8.54
N MET A 13 32.33 17.70 -9.50
CA MET A 13 31.18 16.81 -9.25
C MET A 13 31.12 15.63 -10.22
N GLY A 14 30.38 14.60 -9.84
CA GLY A 14 30.21 13.40 -10.65
C GLY A 14 31.39 12.45 -10.51
N ARG A 15 31.29 11.31 -11.18
CA ARG A 15 32.29 10.24 -11.09
C ARG A 15 32.28 9.42 -12.37
N TYR A 16 33.44 9.00 -12.83
CA TYR A 16 33.62 8.18 -14.02
C TYR A 16 34.52 6.99 -13.69
N HIS A 17 34.88 6.19 -14.69
CA HIS A 17 35.57 4.89 -14.62
C HIS A 17 34.63 3.68 -14.49
N GLY A 18 34.86 2.67 -15.32
CA GLY A 18 34.03 1.46 -15.40
C GLY A 18 32.56 1.78 -15.68
N LYS A 19 31.66 1.14 -14.92
CA LYS A 19 30.20 1.36 -15.04
C LYS A 19 29.79 2.82 -14.82
N ALA A 20 30.53 3.56 -13.98
CA ALA A 20 30.21 4.95 -13.71
C ALA A 20 30.34 5.83 -14.96
N SER A 21 31.32 5.57 -15.85
CA SER A 21 31.42 6.29 -17.13
C SER A 21 30.19 6.06 -18.02
N PHE A 22 29.72 4.82 -18.11
CA PHE A 22 28.51 4.51 -18.88
C PHE A 22 27.30 5.23 -18.29
N ASP A 23 27.13 5.16 -16.96
CA ASP A 23 26.04 5.83 -16.26
C ASP A 23 26.09 7.36 -16.38
N THR A 24 27.27 7.99 -16.51
CA THR A 24 27.40 9.45 -16.69
C THR A 24 27.15 9.93 -18.11
N PHE A 25 27.54 9.15 -19.12
CA PHE A 25 27.43 9.57 -20.52
C PHE A 25 26.20 9.01 -21.24
N CYS A 26 25.50 8.05 -20.64
CA CYS A 26 24.27 7.50 -21.17
C CYS A 26 23.05 8.03 -20.40
N HIS A 27 22.01 8.40 -21.15
CA HIS A 27 20.75 8.80 -20.55
C HIS A 27 19.96 7.58 -20.07
N ARG A 28 19.64 7.54 -18.77
CA ARG A 28 18.76 6.51 -18.20
C ARG A 28 17.29 6.87 -18.44
N ARG A 29 16.75 6.40 -19.57
CA ARG A 29 15.34 6.55 -19.90
C ARG A 29 14.47 5.69 -18.98
N THR A 30 13.59 6.31 -18.21
CA THR A 30 12.57 5.60 -17.44
C THR A 30 11.44 5.14 -18.36
N ILE A 31 11.09 3.86 -18.31
CA ILE A 31 9.98 3.27 -19.05
C ILE A 31 9.05 2.61 -18.03
N LEU A 32 7.76 2.92 -18.13
CA LEU A 32 6.71 2.27 -17.34
C LEU A 32 5.88 1.39 -18.27
N GLU A 33 5.90 0.09 -18.03
CA GLU A 33 5.07 -0.88 -18.73
C GLU A 33 3.81 -1.16 -17.90
N ILE A 34 2.66 -0.69 -18.36
CA ILE A 34 1.38 -0.90 -17.69
C ILE A 34 0.70 -2.12 -18.30
N GLY A 35 0.66 -3.22 -17.57
CA GLY A 35 -0.04 -4.44 -18.01
C GLY A 35 -1.55 -4.20 -18.12
N GLN A 36 -2.12 -4.45 -19.29
CA GLN A 36 -3.56 -4.35 -19.54
C GLN A 36 -4.27 -5.62 -19.06
N ASN A 37 -4.45 -5.73 -17.74
CA ASN A 37 -5.33 -6.74 -17.14
C ASN A 37 -6.65 -6.07 -16.77
N LEU A 38 -7.78 -6.79 -16.90
CA LEU A 38 -9.11 -6.26 -16.58
C LEU A 38 -9.23 -5.70 -15.15
N PHE A 39 -8.45 -6.24 -14.21
CA PHE A 39 -8.38 -5.73 -12.84
C PHE A 39 -7.69 -4.36 -12.75
N ASN A 40 -6.64 -4.13 -13.53
CA ASN A 40 -5.90 -2.86 -13.53
C ASN A 40 -6.77 -1.72 -14.07
N GLU A 41 -7.55 -1.98 -15.12
CA GLU A 41 -8.46 -0.97 -15.69
C GLU A 41 -9.52 -0.50 -14.70
N LYS A 42 -10.10 -1.42 -13.90
CA LYS A 42 -11.07 -1.07 -12.85
C LYS A 42 -10.47 -0.23 -11.73
N VAL A 43 -9.22 -0.51 -11.34
CA VAL A 43 -8.51 0.31 -10.34
C VAL A 43 -8.21 1.70 -10.91
N TYR A 44 -7.84 1.78 -12.19
CA TYR A 44 -7.56 3.04 -12.87
C TYR A 44 -8.79 3.91 -13.14
N ASP A 45 -9.99 3.31 -13.19
CA ASP A 45 -11.26 4.02 -13.36
C ASP A 45 -11.56 5.00 -12.20
N ILE A 46 -10.88 4.84 -11.05
CA ILE A 46 -11.01 5.78 -9.94
C ILE A 46 -10.46 7.18 -10.24
N ARG A 47 -9.57 7.29 -11.23
CA ARG A 47 -8.94 8.54 -11.65
C ARG A 47 -9.87 9.42 -12.48
N TYR A 48 -10.94 8.86 -13.04
CA TYR A 48 -11.84 9.55 -13.96
C TYR A 48 -13.20 9.85 -13.31
N PRO A 49 -13.82 10.99 -13.62
CA PRO A 49 -15.15 11.34 -13.12
C PRO A 49 -16.24 10.40 -13.68
N PRO A 50 -17.38 10.23 -12.99
CA PRO A 50 -17.81 10.91 -11.77
C PRO A 50 -17.23 10.30 -10.48
N TYR A 51 -16.83 11.16 -9.55
CA TYR A 51 -16.34 10.75 -8.22
C TYR A 51 -17.53 10.47 -7.30
N THR A 52 -18.03 9.24 -7.32
CA THR A 52 -19.07 8.78 -6.39
C THR A 52 -18.51 8.68 -4.97
N ASP A 53 -19.38 8.78 -3.95
CA ASP A 53 -18.98 8.69 -2.54
C ASP A 53 -18.17 7.42 -2.24
N GLY A 54 -18.48 6.30 -2.90
CA GLY A 54 -17.72 5.06 -2.79
C GLY A 54 -16.28 5.16 -3.36
N LYS A 55 -16.09 5.83 -4.50
CA LYS A 55 -14.74 6.09 -5.06
C LYS A 55 -13.94 7.01 -4.14
N GLN A 56 -14.58 8.02 -3.55
CA GLN A 56 -13.94 8.94 -2.61
C GLN A 56 -13.56 8.28 -1.28
N GLN A 57 -14.43 7.44 -0.73
CA GLN A 57 -14.14 6.63 0.46
C GLN A 57 -12.96 5.69 0.23
N PHE A 58 -12.91 5.01 -0.92
CA PHE A 58 -11.78 4.16 -1.27
C PHE A 58 -10.47 4.93 -1.47
N LEU A 59 -10.51 6.11 -2.11
CA LEU A 59 -9.34 6.99 -2.21
C LEU A 59 -8.84 7.44 -0.83
N SER A 60 -9.75 7.83 0.06
CA SER A 60 -9.39 8.25 1.44
C SER A 60 -8.77 7.11 2.26
N MET A 61 -9.25 5.88 2.04
CA MET A 61 -8.71 4.68 2.66
C MET A 61 -7.29 4.37 2.17
N ILE A 62 -7.01 4.51 0.87
CA ILE A 62 -5.66 4.29 0.31
C ILE A 62 -4.69 5.42 0.66
N ALA A 63 -5.18 6.66 0.73
CA ALA A 63 -4.36 7.84 1.01
C ALA A 63 -3.83 7.90 2.47
N GLY A 64 -4.10 6.88 3.29
CA GLY A 64 -3.49 6.73 4.61
C GLY A 64 -4.17 7.53 5.71
N ASN A 65 -5.31 8.19 5.43
CA ASN A 65 -6.19 8.69 6.47
C ASN A 65 -6.98 7.51 7.04
N PHE A 66 -6.31 6.70 7.86
CA PHE A 66 -6.89 5.57 8.60
C PHE A 66 -7.77 6.08 9.75
N GLU A 67 -8.63 7.07 9.51
CA GLU A 67 -9.71 7.38 10.43
C GLU A 67 -10.78 6.31 10.29
N THR A 68 -10.63 5.25 11.09
CA THR A 68 -11.63 4.22 11.42
C THR A 68 -12.31 3.54 10.24
N PHE A 69 -12.04 2.24 10.06
CA PHE A 69 -12.79 1.35 9.18
C PHE A 69 -14.30 1.41 9.48
N TYR A 70 -15.03 2.27 8.78
CA TYR A 70 -16.47 2.43 8.88
C TYR A 70 -17.15 1.44 7.94
N VAL A 71 -17.61 0.33 8.51
CA VAL A 71 -18.47 -0.65 7.83
C VAL A 71 -19.78 0.06 7.46
N PRO A 72 -20.34 -0.13 6.24
CA PRO A 72 -21.50 0.64 5.75
C PRO A 72 -22.76 0.55 6.63
N PHE A 73 -22.83 -0.43 7.55
CA PHE A 73 -23.90 -0.57 8.53
C PHE A 73 -23.54 0.04 9.89
N GLY A 74 -23.51 1.38 9.92
CA GLY A 74 -23.95 2.25 11.03
C GLY A 74 -23.64 1.87 12.49
N GLY A 75 -22.64 2.54 13.05
CA GLY A 75 -22.63 2.95 14.47
C GLY A 75 -22.40 1.86 15.52
N ARG A 76 -22.85 2.13 16.77
CA ARG A 76 -22.63 1.34 18.00
C ARG A 76 -22.93 -0.17 17.85
N VAL A 77 -23.68 -0.57 16.83
CA VAL A 77 -24.00 -1.96 16.49
C VAL A 77 -22.74 -2.77 16.17
N THR A 78 -21.76 -2.21 15.46
CA THR A 78 -20.52 -2.93 15.12
C THR A 78 -19.70 -3.27 16.36
N HIS A 79 -19.60 -2.33 17.31
CA HIS A 79 -18.93 -2.55 18.59
C HIS A 79 -19.67 -3.60 19.44
N VAL A 80 -21.00 -3.55 19.48
CA VAL A 80 -21.81 -4.54 20.21
C VAL A 80 -21.64 -5.94 19.61
N LEU A 81 -21.67 -6.06 18.28
CA LEU A 81 -21.45 -7.34 17.59
C LEU A 81 -20.05 -7.90 17.83
N ALA A 82 -19.02 -7.05 17.82
CA ALA A 82 -17.64 -7.48 18.12
C ALA A 82 -17.50 -8.02 19.56
N VAL A 83 -18.12 -7.36 20.54
CA VAL A 83 -18.13 -7.82 21.93
C VAL A 83 -18.91 -9.14 22.07
N LEU A 84 -20.08 -9.26 21.44
CA LEU A 84 -20.88 -10.48 21.47
C LEU A 84 -20.17 -11.66 20.81
N LEU A 85 -19.48 -11.45 19.70
CA LEU A 85 -18.67 -12.48 19.05
C LEU A 85 -17.53 -12.95 19.95
N GLY A 86 -16.82 -12.01 20.59
CA GLY A 86 -15.75 -12.33 21.55
C GLY A 86 -16.27 -13.16 22.72
N VAL A 87 -17.39 -12.76 23.31
CA VAL A 87 -18.04 -13.48 24.41
C VAL A 87 -18.45 -14.89 23.94
N ALA A 88 -19.11 -15.02 22.79
CA ALA A 88 -19.49 -16.32 22.24
C ALA A 88 -18.30 -17.25 22.00
N VAL A 89 -17.18 -16.74 21.46
CA VAL A 89 -15.95 -17.52 21.29
C VAL A 89 -15.39 -17.97 22.63
N THR A 90 -15.36 -17.09 23.64
CA THR A 90 -14.88 -17.49 24.97
C THR A 90 -15.75 -18.57 25.61
N TYR A 91 -17.09 -18.47 25.48
CA TYR A 91 -18.01 -19.51 25.94
C TYR A 91 -17.81 -20.83 25.21
N LEU A 92 -17.61 -20.81 23.89
CA LEU A 92 -17.35 -22.01 23.09
C LEU A 92 -16.01 -22.66 23.46
N THR A 93 -14.98 -21.86 23.74
CA THR A 93 -13.69 -22.40 24.21
C THR A 93 -13.78 -22.97 25.62
N LEU A 94 -14.59 -22.37 26.50
CA LEU A 94 -14.84 -22.86 27.86
C LEU A 94 -15.67 -24.15 27.85
N SER A 95 -16.69 -24.24 27.00
CA SER A 95 -17.47 -25.48 26.86
C SER A 95 -16.63 -26.62 26.29
N ALA A 96 -15.79 -26.33 25.29
CA ALA A 96 -14.87 -27.33 24.73
C ALA A 96 -13.83 -27.82 25.75
N PHE A 97 -13.43 -26.98 26.71
CA PHE A 97 -12.54 -27.38 27.81
C PHE A 97 -13.26 -28.20 28.88
N SER A 98 -14.54 -27.93 29.13
CA SER A 98 -15.36 -28.65 30.11
C SER A 98 -15.68 -30.09 29.68
N ASP A 99 -15.74 -30.38 28.37
CA ASP A 99 -15.98 -31.74 27.85
C ASP A 99 -14.72 -32.64 27.90
N CYS A 100 -13.55 -32.06 28.20
CA CYS A 100 -12.26 -32.77 28.26
C CYS A 100 -11.81 -33.13 29.68
N ALA A 101 -12.57 -32.75 30.72
CA ALA A 101 -12.33 -33.06 32.15
C ALA A 101 -13.28 -34.15 32.65
#